data_AF-A0A7S6M5S2-F1
#
_entry.id   AF-A0A7S6M5S2-F1
#
_cell.length_a   1.000
_cell.length_b   1.000
_cell.length_c   1.000
_cell.angle_alpha   90.00
_cell.angle_beta   90.00
_cell.angle_gamma   90.00
#
_symmetry.space_group_name_H-M   'P 1'
#
loop_
_entity.id
_entity.type
_entity.pdbx_description
1 polymer ?
#
loop_
_entity_poly.entity_id
_entity_poly.type
_entity_poly.pdbx_seq_one_letter_code
_entity_poly.pdbx_strand_id
1 'polypeptide(L)'
;MKRFLGLAILAAMSPLGFAAGTITAGDATYFVDSGLGATDRTGTGAGNSNFDPGAVWVDQLFQNWWWFRGPGDTREFALSNRISETYSGNTGNMLYRESAAGYSFDAALNIQLFDGANNGEAAFYWTVVITNTGQSQLDLALFNYLDLDLGITGSTADRAELLAPGVMRIWDPTDLTTAIFHGPGATFFRNGVFAANRLTLTDTAITNFGNEGNPFGPGDYTGGWQWNLSIAPGESVTVYESLGLVPEPSSLALLGLAAFALRRR
;
A
#
# COMPACT_ATOMS: atom_id res chain seq x y z
N MET A 1 57.77 -1.21 33.75
CA MET A 1 56.92 -0.99 32.56
C MET A 1 55.47 -0.90 33.02
N LYS A 2 54.85 0.29 32.97
CA LYS A 2 53.47 0.52 33.44
C LYS A 2 52.51 0.29 32.26
N ARG A 3 51.63 -0.72 32.35
CA ARG A 3 50.60 -1.01 31.34
C ARG A 3 49.37 -0.15 31.65
N PHE A 4 49.01 0.76 30.75
CA PHE A 4 47.75 1.48 30.79
C PHE A 4 46.66 0.60 30.17
N LEU A 5 45.66 0.25 30.97
CA LEU A 5 44.44 -0.40 30.52
C LEU A 5 43.48 0.70 30.04
N GLY A 6 43.33 0.86 28.73
CA GLY A 6 42.35 1.78 28.15
C GLY A 6 40.95 1.17 28.27
N LEU A 7 40.10 1.78 29.09
CA LEU A 7 38.69 1.42 29.20
C LEU A 7 37.95 2.00 27.98
N ALA A 8 37.55 1.14 27.05
CA ALA A 8 36.69 1.53 25.94
C ALA A 8 35.25 1.68 26.46
N ILE A 9 34.73 2.91 26.47
CA ILE A 9 33.32 3.18 26.75
C ILE A 9 32.55 2.88 25.46
N LEU A 10 31.82 1.75 25.45
CA LEU A 10 30.85 1.44 24.40
C LEU A 10 29.62 2.31 24.65
N ALA A 11 29.43 3.38 23.88
CA ALA A 11 28.19 4.13 23.90
C ALA A 11 27.08 3.25 23.30
N ALA A 12 26.12 2.83 24.12
CA ALA A 12 24.92 2.17 23.62
C ALA A 12 24.09 3.20 22.84
N MET A 13 24.09 3.10 21.50
CA MET A 13 23.14 3.84 20.68
C MET A 13 21.76 3.22 20.89
N SER A 14 20.83 4.00 21.45
CA SER A 14 19.41 3.62 21.45
C SER A 14 18.93 3.51 20.00
N PRO A 15 18.14 2.48 19.64
CA PRO A 15 17.55 2.41 18.31
C PRO A 15 16.72 3.68 18.06
N LEU A 16 16.84 4.26 16.87
CA LEU A 16 15.95 5.32 16.42
C LEU A 16 14.54 4.74 16.38
N GLY A 17 13.65 5.25 17.23
CA GLY A 17 12.23 4.94 17.17
C GLY A 17 11.64 5.70 16.00
N PHE A 18 11.20 4.98 14.98
CA PHE A 18 10.41 5.56 13.90
C PHE A 18 8.94 5.56 14.32
N ALA A 19 8.22 6.65 14.02
CA ALA A 19 6.85 6.87 14.44
C ALA A 19 5.86 6.57 13.30
N ALA A 20 4.60 6.31 13.65
CA ALA A 20 3.54 6.30 12.66
C ALA A 20 3.28 7.74 12.17
N GLY A 21 2.75 7.89 10.96
CA GLY A 21 2.56 9.18 10.33
C GLY A 21 1.16 9.38 9.78
N THR A 22 0.63 10.60 9.95
CA THR A 22 -0.60 11.04 9.28
C THR A 22 -0.27 12.20 8.35
N ILE A 23 -0.81 12.14 7.13
CA ILE A 23 -0.82 13.26 6.18
C ILE A 23 -2.27 13.68 5.93
N THR A 24 -2.47 14.96 5.65
CA THR A 24 -3.79 15.57 5.52
C THR A 24 -3.85 16.48 4.31
N ALA A 25 -4.93 16.40 3.53
CA ALA A 25 -5.25 17.32 2.46
C ALA A 25 -6.71 17.70 2.61
N GLY A 26 -7.02 18.98 2.88
CA GLY A 26 -8.40 19.38 3.18
C GLY A 26 -8.97 18.61 4.38
N ASP A 27 -10.08 17.90 4.19
CA ASP A 27 -10.67 17.01 5.19
C ASP A 27 -10.24 15.53 5.04
N ALA A 28 -9.57 15.16 3.94
CA ALA A 28 -9.03 13.83 3.75
C ALA A 28 -7.79 13.58 4.62
N THR A 29 -7.67 12.36 5.15
CA THR A 29 -6.51 11.91 5.92
C THR A 29 -6.01 10.55 5.46
N TYR A 30 -4.69 10.39 5.44
CA TYR A 30 -4.04 9.10 5.22
C TYR A 30 -3.05 8.86 6.35
N PHE A 31 -3.20 7.72 7.02
CA PHE A 31 -2.32 7.27 8.08
C PHE A 31 -1.56 6.03 7.63
N VAL A 32 -0.29 5.95 8.05
CA VAL A 32 0.56 4.79 7.85
C VAL A 32 1.28 4.46 9.15
N ASP A 33 1.17 3.21 9.59
CA ASP A 33 1.76 2.75 10.83
C ASP A 33 3.30 2.61 10.73
N SER A 34 3.91 2.61 11.90
CA SER A 34 5.30 2.31 12.19
C SER A 34 5.63 0.81 12.28
N GLY A 35 4.75 -0.09 11.84
CA GLY A 35 4.97 -1.54 11.84
C GLY A 35 6.28 -1.91 11.13
N LEU A 36 7.37 -1.94 11.89
CA LEU A 36 8.73 -2.03 11.44
C LEU A 36 9.51 -3.01 12.30
N GLY A 37 10.46 -3.68 11.65
CA GLY A 37 11.41 -4.59 12.29
C GLY A 37 11.15 -6.05 11.92
N ALA A 38 11.86 -6.95 12.60
CA ALA A 38 11.95 -8.35 12.22
C ALA A 38 10.60 -9.09 12.24
N THR A 39 9.71 -8.71 13.18
CA THR A 39 8.37 -9.31 13.29
C THR A 39 7.50 -8.95 12.09
N ASP A 40 7.46 -7.67 11.70
CA ASP A 40 6.62 -7.20 10.59
C ASP A 40 7.18 -7.59 9.23
N ARG A 41 8.51 -7.70 9.10
CA ARG A 41 9.19 -8.13 7.88
C ARG A 41 8.63 -9.44 7.29
N THR A 42 8.22 -10.37 8.14
CA THR A 42 7.72 -11.70 7.74
C THR A 42 6.30 -11.97 8.24
N GLY A 43 5.71 -11.01 8.95
CA GLY A 43 4.45 -11.13 9.65
C GLY A 43 3.35 -10.32 8.99
N THR A 44 2.27 -10.17 9.73
CA THR A 44 1.03 -9.56 9.23
C THR A 44 0.89 -8.07 9.55
N GLY A 45 1.75 -7.51 10.41
CA GLY A 45 1.61 -6.15 10.91
C GLY A 45 2.22 -5.04 10.04
N ALA A 46 2.95 -5.39 8.98
CA ALA A 46 3.64 -4.39 8.16
C ALA A 46 2.68 -3.50 7.37
N GLY A 47 2.73 -2.18 7.57
CA GLY A 47 2.01 -1.22 6.73
C GLY A 47 0.51 -1.16 6.93
N ASN A 48 0.03 -1.44 8.14
CA ASN A 48 -1.32 -1.03 8.55
C ASN A 48 -1.49 0.45 8.20
N SER A 49 -2.58 0.77 7.52
CA SER A 49 -2.82 2.10 6.99
C SER A 49 -4.30 2.40 7.09
N ASN A 50 -4.65 3.66 7.23
CA ASN A 50 -6.03 4.13 7.27
C ASN A 50 -6.19 5.22 6.21
N PHE A 51 -7.33 5.22 5.52
CA PHE A 51 -7.65 6.23 4.52
C PHE A 51 -9.08 6.70 4.71
N ASP A 52 -9.19 7.95 5.13
CA ASP A 52 -10.45 8.67 5.28
C ASP A 52 -10.54 9.73 4.18
N PRO A 53 -11.48 9.61 3.22
CA PRO A 53 -11.63 10.57 2.14
C PRO A 53 -12.31 11.89 2.57
N GLY A 54 -12.55 12.09 3.86
CA GLY A 54 -13.31 13.23 4.36
C GLY A 54 -14.82 12.98 4.27
N ALA A 55 -15.62 13.81 4.94
CA ALA A 55 -17.03 13.61 5.27
C ALA A 55 -17.32 12.51 6.32
N VAL A 56 -18.60 12.26 6.64
CA VAL A 56 -19.12 11.41 7.74
C VAL A 56 -18.78 9.91 7.59
N TRP A 57 -17.73 9.57 6.85
CA TRP A 57 -17.31 8.21 6.54
C TRP A 57 -16.41 7.65 7.64
N VAL A 58 -16.30 6.32 7.61
CA VAL A 58 -15.40 5.53 8.43
C VAL A 58 -14.15 5.28 7.59
N ASP A 59 -13.02 5.00 8.21
CA ASP A 59 -11.82 4.49 7.54
C ASP A 59 -12.14 3.37 6.54
N GLN A 60 -11.64 3.49 5.31
CA GLN A 60 -11.93 2.58 4.20
C GLN A 60 -10.75 1.63 3.88
N LEU A 61 -9.62 1.81 4.55
CA LEU A 61 -8.37 1.10 4.27
C LEU A 61 -7.87 0.47 5.56
N PHE A 62 -7.47 -0.80 5.51
CA PHE A 62 -6.88 -1.48 6.66
C PHE A 62 -5.37 -1.69 6.49
N GLN A 63 -4.92 -1.78 5.25
CA GLN A 63 -3.51 -1.98 4.93
C GLN A 63 -3.22 -1.55 3.49
N ASN A 64 -2.11 -0.84 3.32
CA ASN A 64 -1.50 -0.62 2.01
C ASN A 64 0.02 -0.68 2.20
N TRP A 65 0.69 -1.68 1.63
CA TRP A 65 2.12 -1.86 1.85
C TRP A 65 2.88 -2.51 0.71
N TRP A 66 4.20 -2.40 0.80
CA TRP A 66 5.14 -2.91 -0.19
C TRP A 66 5.90 -4.12 0.33
N TRP A 67 5.91 -5.16 -0.50
CA TRP A 67 6.65 -6.40 -0.30
C TRP A 67 7.63 -6.59 -1.44
N PHE A 68 8.69 -7.36 -1.19
CA PHE A 68 9.67 -7.67 -2.20
C PHE A 68 10.26 -9.06 -2.03
N ARG A 69 10.82 -9.58 -3.12
CA ARG A 69 11.66 -10.77 -3.15
C ARG A 69 12.86 -10.51 -4.05
N GLY A 70 14.05 -10.55 -3.47
CA GLY A 70 15.31 -10.39 -4.18
C GLY A 70 15.90 -11.72 -4.67
N PRO A 71 17.07 -11.67 -5.35
CA PRO A 71 17.74 -12.87 -5.82
C PRO A 71 18.13 -13.81 -4.68
N GLY A 72 17.73 -15.08 -4.79
CA GLY A 72 18.06 -16.13 -3.81
C GLY A 72 17.10 -16.23 -2.63
N ASP A 73 16.15 -15.30 -2.49
CA ASP A 73 15.12 -15.37 -1.46
C ASP A 73 14.13 -16.53 -1.73
N THR A 74 13.68 -17.17 -0.65
CA THR A 74 12.72 -18.29 -0.72
C THR A 74 11.28 -17.89 -0.38
N ARG A 75 11.05 -16.61 -0.11
CA ARG A 75 9.75 -16.01 0.25
C ARG A 75 9.81 -14.50 0.04
N GLU A 76 8.67 -13.83 0.19
CA GLU A 76 8.58 -12.38 0.19
C GLU A 76 8.85 -11.78 1.58
N PHE A 77 9.30 -10.52 1.59
CA PHE A 77 9.56 -9.71 2.77
C PHE A 77 8.93 -8.33 2.64
N ALA A 78 8.33 -7.81 3.72
CA ALA A 78 7.89 -6.44 3.75
C ALA A 78 9.09 -5.50 3.76
N LEU A 79 8.97 -4.31 3.14
CA LEU A 79 9.90 -3.22 3.42
C LEU A 79 9.86 -2.92 4.92
N SER A 80 11.01 -3.07 5.59
CA SER A 80 11.07 -3.07 7.06
C SER A 80 12.28 -2.32 7.63
N ASN A 81 13.34 -2.12 6.83
CA ASN A 81 14.58 -1.48 7.27
C ASN A 81 14.57 0.03 6.99
N ARG A 82 13.66 0.75 7.66
CA ARG A 82 13.51 2.21 7.53
C ARG A 82 14.77 2.94 8.03
N ILE A 83 15.19 3.96 7.30
CA ILE A 83 16.31 4.86 7.63
C ILE A 83 15.80 6.24 8.05
N SER A 84 14.78 6.75 7.36
CA SER A 84 14.21 8.05 7.66
C SER A 84 12.74 8.09 7.26
N GLU A 85 12.01 9.01 7.88
CA GLU A 85 10.66 9.37 7.48
C GLU A 85 10.35 10.83 7.79
N THR A 86 9.44 11.41 7.01
CA THR A 86 8.83 12.71 7.28
C THR A 86 7.38 12.71 6.84
N TYR A 87 6.52 13.33 7.63
CA TYR A 87 5.12 13.57 7.29
C TYR A 87 4.84 15.04 7.50
N SER A 88 4.38 15.74 6.46
CA SER A 88 4.14 17.17 6.51
C SER A 88 3.08 17.56 5.49
N GLY A 89 2.03 18.24 5.96
CA GLY A 89 0.87 18.58 5.14
C GLY A 89 0.29 17.33 4.49
N ASN A 90 0.20 17.33 3.16
CA ASN A 90 -0.34 16.23 2.37
C ASN A 90 0.73 15.27 1.82
N THR A 91 1.95 15.29 2.35
CA THR A 91 3.06 14.49 1.83
C THR A 91 3.74 13.67 2.92
N GLY A 92 3.96 12.39 2.65
CA GLY A 92 4.77 11.47 3.43
C GLY A 92 6.00 11.04 2.64
N ASN A 93 7.17 11.00 3.26
CA ASN A 93 8.38 10.46 2.66
C ASN A 93 8.96 9.42 3.59
N MET A 94 9.40 8.29 3.05
CA MET A 94 10.12 7.25 3.78
C MET A 94 11.29 6.78 2.95
N LEU A 95 12.41 6.47 3.60
CA LEU A 95 13.56 5.83 2.96
C LEU A 95 13.85 4.51 3.67
N TYR A 96 13.97 3.44 2.90
CA TYR A 96 14.36 2.12 3.36
C TYR A 96 15.69 1.72 2.74
N ARG A 97 16.46 0.91 3.46
CA ARG A 97 17.64 0.23 2.92
C ARG A 97 17.57 -1.24 3.23
N GLU A 98 17.35 -2.01 2.18
CA GLU A 98 17.23 -3.44 2.25
C GLU A 98 18.53 -4.08 1.76
N SER A 99 19.04 -5.04 2.52
CA SER A 99 20.19 -5.83 2.11
C SER A 99 20.08 -7.26 2.61
N ALA A 100 20.57 -8.19 1.81
CA ALA A 100 20.69 -9.60 2.14
C ALA A 100 21.90 -10.19 1.42
N ALA A 101 22.10 -11.51 1.56
CA ALA A 101 23.14 -12.21 0.83
C ALA A 101 22.85 -12.16 -0.68
N GLY A 102 23.59 -11.34 -1.42
CA GLY A 102 23.51 -11.27 -2.88
C GLY A 102 22.85 -10.02 -3.45
N TYR A 103 22.24 -9.17 -2.63
CA TYR A 103 21.68 -7.89 -3.10
C TYR A 103 21.63 -6.81 -2.01
N SER A 104 21.57 -5.56 -2.47
CA SER A 104 21.33 -4.38 -1.64
C SER A 104 20.62 -3.32 -2.46
N PHE A 105 19.60 -2.67 -1.88
CA PHE A 105 18.90 -1.57 -2.52
C PHE A 105 18.39 -0.54 -1.51
N ASP A 106 18.24 0.69 -1.97
CA ASP A 106 17.48 1.72 -1.29
C ASP A 106 16.09 1.82 -1.92
N ALA A 107 15.06 2.02 -1.11
CA ALA A 107 13.69 2.27 -1.56
C ALA A 107 13.20 3.60 -0.98
N ALA A 108 13.03 4.60 -1.83
CA ALA A 108 12.46 5.89 -1.47
C ALA A 108 10.98 5.92 -1.83
N LEU A 109 10.14 6.03 -0.80
CA LEU A 109 8.68 6.01 -0.88
C LEU A 109 8.19 7.45 -0.64
N ASN A 110 7.44 7.99 -1.60
CA ASN A 110 6.75 9.27 -1.45
C ASN A 110 5.24 9.03 -1.58
N ILE A 111 4.49 9.49 -0.59
CA ILE A 111 3.04 9.46 -0.57
C ILE A 111 2.54 10.88 -0.73
N GLN A 112 1.64 11.11 -1.67
CA GLN A 112 0.94 12.39 -1.81
C GLN A 112 -0.56 12.18 -1.72
N LEU A 113 -1.21 12.92 -0.82
CA LEU A 113 -2.65 12.90 -0.59
C LEU A 113 -3.32 14.09 -1.28
N PHE A 114 -4.50 13.84 -1.83
CA PHE A 114 -5.32 14.79 -2.54
C PHE A 114 -6.74 14.75 -1.98
N ASP A 115 -7.25 15.93 -1.61
CA ASP A 115 -8.67 16.15 -1.38
C ASP A 115 -9.38 16.29 -2.74
N GLY A 116 -10.57 15.70 -2.84
CA GLY A 116 -11.40 15.79 -4.02
C GLY A 116 -12.18 17.09 -4.12
N ALA A 117 -12.88 17.29 -5.23
CA ALA A 117 -13.71 18.47 -5.41
C ALA A 117 -15.06 18.34 -4.69
N ASN A 118 -15.53 17.10 -4.50
CA ASN A 118 -16.76 16.78 -3.81
C ASN A 118 -16.46 16.08 -2.48
N ASN A 119 -17.37 16.26 -1.53
CA ASN A 119 -17.33 15.65 -0.21
C ASN A 119 -17.30 14.12 -0.29
N GLY A 120 -16.27 13.50 0.29
CA GLY A 120 -16.02 12.04 0.24
C GLY A 120 -15.24 11.57 -0.99
N GLU A 121 -14.78 12.48 -1.84
CA GLU A 121 -13.79 12.18 -2.88
C GLU A 121 -12.39 12.46 -2.34
N ALA A 122 -11.48 11.50 -2.47
CA ALA A 122 -10.06 11.72 -2.17
C ALA A 122 -9.21 10.72 -2.95
N ALA A 123 -7.92 11.01 -3.08
CA ALA A 123 -6.97 10.05 -3.64
C ALA A 123 -5.60 10.17 -2.99
N PHE A 124 -4.86 9.08 -2.95
CA PHE A 124 -3.43 9.13 -2.68
C PHE A 124 -2.62 8.47 -3.78
N TYR A 125 -1.36 8.85 -3.87
CA TYR A 125 -0.38 8.31 -4.81
C TYR A 125 0.88 7.92 -4.06
N TRP A 126 1.32 6.68 -4.27
CA TRP A 126 2.64 6.21 -3.87
C TRP A 126 3.57 6.25 -5.08
N THR A 127 4.69 6.96 -4.94
CA THR A 127 5.83 6.84 -5.82
C THR A 127 6.93 6.07 -5.09
N VAL A 128 7.38 4.97 -5.68
CA VAL A 128 8.45 4.14 -5.12
C VAL A 128 9.63 4.13 -6.07
N VAL A 129 10.75 4.70 -5.63
CA VAL A 129 12.03 4.67 -6.35
C VAL A 129 12.91 3.61 -5.72
N ILE A 130 13.23 2.56 -6.48
CA ILE A 130 14.17 1.51 -6.08
C ILE A 130 15.52 1.79 -6.73
N THR A 131 16.56 1.94 -5.92
CA THR A 131 17.95 2.15 -6.38
C THR A 131 18.79 0.94 -6.01
N ASN A 132 19.40 0.28 -6.99
CA ASN A 132 20.33 -0.82 -6.73
C ASN A 132 21.66 -0.29 -6.17
N THR A 133 21.93 -0.55 -4.90
CA THR A 133 23.17 -0.14 -4.21
C THR A 133 24.23 -1.24 -4.19
N GLY A 134 23.92 -2.41 -4.74
CA GLY A 134 24.84 -3.53 -4.92
C GLY A 134 25.82 -3.35 -6.07
N GLN A 135 26.62 -4.40 -6.31
CA GLN A 135 27.64 -4.45 -7.36
C GLN A 135 27.25 -5.35 -8.56
N SER A 136 26.08 -6.00 -8.48
CA SER A 136 25.52 -6.88 -9.50
C SER A 136 24.13 -6.41 -9.90
N GLN A 137 23.61 -6.90 -11.04
CA GLN A 137 22.21 -6.68 -11.41
C GLN A 137 21.27 -7.16 -10.28
N LEU A 138 20.26 -6.35 -10.00
CA LEU A 138 19.20 -6.63 -9.05
C LEU A 138 17.94 -7.05 -9.82
N ASP A 139 17.63 -8.35 -9.77
CA ASP A 139 16.36 -8.88 -10.24
C ASP A 139 15.39 -8.94 -9.05
N LEU A 140 14.42 -8.02 -9.02
CA LEU A 140 13.52 -7.80 -7.89
C LEU A 140 12.07 -8.07 -8.31
N ALA A 141 11.39 -8.98 -7.62
CA ALA A 141 9.94 -9.00 -7.63
C ALA A 141 9.43 -8.04 -6.55
N LEU A 142 8.76 -6.97 -6.97
CA LEU A 142 8.18 -5.96 -6.09
C LEU A 142 6.66 -6.10 -6.12
N PHE A 143 6.04 -5.99 -4.95
CA PHE A 143 4.60 -6.17 -4.78
C PHE A 143 4.03 -5.00 -4.00
N ASN A 144 2.83 -4.58 -4.38
CA ASN A 144 1.97 -3.76 -3.53
C ASN A 144 0.76 -4.59 -3.12
N TYR A 145 0.42 -4.53 -1.83
CA TYR A 145 -0.74 -5.17 -1.23
C TYR A 145 -1.70 -4.10 -0.73
N LEU A 146 -2.99 -4.28 -1.00
CA LEU A 146 -4.09 -3.44 -0.59
C LEU A 146 -5.16 -4.28 0.11
N ASP A 147 -5.64 -3.78 1.24
CA ASP A 147 -6.73 -4.33 2.05
C ASP A 147 -7.77 -3.22 2.21
N LEU A 148 -8.83 -3.30 1.41
CA LEU A 148 -9.81 -2.23 1.24
C LEU A 148 -11.18 -2.76 1.61
N ASP A 149 -11.91 -1.94 2.35
CA ASP A 149 -13.19 -2.32 2.93
C ASP A 149 -14.14 -1.14 2.75
N LEU A 150 -14.92 -1.20 1.68
CA LEU A 150 -15.75 -0.07 1.29
C LEU A 150 -17.06 -0.03 2.09
N GLY A 151 -17.43 1.15 2.56
CA GLY A 151 -18.65 1.40 3.32
C GLY A 151 -18.50 1.20 4.82
N ILE A 152 -18.54 -0.04 5.29
CA ILE A 152 -18.49 -0.37 6.73
C ILE A 152 -17.42 -1.41 7.02
N THR A 153 -16.74 -1.25 8.16
CA THR A 153 -15.73 -2.22 8.61
C THR A 153 -16.24 -3.67 8.58
N GLY A 154 -15.50 -4.56 7.92
CA GLY A 154 -15.78 -5.95 7.66
C GLY A 154 -16.80 -6.19 6.56
N SER A 155 -16.89 -5.33 5.54
CA SER A 155 -17.79 -5.56 4.42
C SER A 155 -17.50 -6.91 3.78
N THR A 156 -18.56 -7.66 3.53
CA THR A 156 -18.50 -8.92 2.77
C THR A 156 -19.14 -8.75 1.40
N ALA A 157 -19.44 -7.52 1.02
CA ALA A 157 -20.18 -7.17 -0.17
C ALA A 157 -19.28 -6.59 -1.28
N ASP A 158 -18.01 -6.30 -0.99
CA ASP A 158 -17.08 -5.73 -1.97
C ASP A 158 -16.96 -6.60 -3.21
N ARG A 159 -16.84 -5.92 -4.33
CA ARG A 159 -16.66 -6.47 -5.66
C ARG A 159 -15.52 -5.75 -6.33
N ALA A 160 -14.82 -6.45 -7.20
CA ALA A 160 -13.82 -5.79 -8.03
C ALA A 160 -13.80 -6.33 -9.45
N GLU A 161 -13.44 -5.47 -10.39
CA GLU A 161 -13.18 -5.85 -11.76
C GLU A 161 -11.99 -5.08 -12.36
N LEU A 162 -11.19 -5.78 -13.16
CA LEU A 162 -10.13 -5.18 -13.96
C LEU A 162 -10.75 -4.42 -15.13
N LEU A 163 -10.64 -3.09 -15.12
CA LEU A 163 -11.14 -2.21 -16.19
C LEU A 163 -10.16 -2.14 -17.37
N ALA A 164 -8.86 -2.15 -17.06
CA ALA A 164 -7.77 -2.08 -18.02
C ALA A 164 -6.50 -2.66 -17.36
N PRO A 165 -5.44 -2.98 -18.13
CA PRO A 165 -4.15 -3.37 -17.55
C PRO A 165 -3.70 -2.35 -16.49
N GLY A 166 -3.46 -2.83 -15.26
CA GLY A 166 -3.07 -1.99 -14.13
C GLY A 166 -4.20 -1.20 -13.45
N VAL A 167 -5.45 -1.26 -13.92
CA VAL A 167 -6.59 -0.48 -13.36
C VAL A 167 -7.67 -1.42 -12.85
N MET A 168 -7.88 -1.44 -11.54
CA MET A 168 -8.93 -2.18 -10.86
C MET A 168 -10.02 -1.20 -10.36
N ARG A 169 -11.28 -1.50 -10.65
CA ARG A 169 -12.42 -0.86 -9.99
C ARG A 169 -12.89 -1.75 -8.86
N ILE A 170 -13.05 -1.19 -7.67
CA ILE A 170 -13.60 -1.86 -6.49
C ILE A 170 -14.84 -1.08 -6.05
N TRP A 171 -15.90 -1.77 -5.67
CA TRP A 171 -17.14 -1.13 -5.21
C TRP A 171 -17.89 -2.04 -4.25
N ASP A 172 -18.64 -1.44 -3.34
CA ASP A 172 -19.65 -2.13 -2.53
C ASP A 172 -21.03 -1.84 -3.15
N PRO A 173 -21.93 -2.81 -3.37
CA PRO A 173 -23.28 -2.53 -3.87
C PRO A 173 -24.24 -1.97 -2.78
N THR A 174 -23.84 -2.01 -1.53
CA THR A 174 -24.58 -1.54 -0.34
C THR A 174 -24.14 -0.16 0.12
N ASP A 175 -22.90 0.22 -0.20
CA ASP A 175 -22.40 1.59 -0.07
C ASP A 175 -22.20 2.22 -1.45
N LEU A 176 -22.55 3.49 -1.61
CA LEU A 176 -22.37 4.20 -2.86
C LEU A 176 -20.94 4.71 -3.03
N THR A 177 -19.93 3.91 -2.71
CA THR A 177 -18.52 4.29 -2.83
C THR A 177 -17.83 3.38 -3.84
N THR A 178 -17.12 3.98 -4.78
CA THR A 178 -16.27 3.27 -5.74
C THR A 178 -14.82 3.66 -5.52
N ALA A 179 -13.94 2.67 -5.47
CA ALA A 179 -12.50 2.88 -5.50
C ALA A 179 -11.90 2.52 -6.86
N ILE A 180 -10.89 3.28 -7.26
CA ILE A 180 -10.02 2.98 -8.39
C ILE A 180 -8.62 2.73 -7.86
N PHE A 181 -8.18 1.47 -7.91
CA PHE A 181 -6.85 1.03 -7.53
C PHE A 181 -6.00 0.83 -8.78
N HIS A 182 -4.88 1.54 -8.88
CA HIS A 182 -4.10 1.65 -10.10
C HIS A 182 -2.62 1.37 -9.84
N GLY A 183 -2.07 0.40 -10.56
CA GLY A 183 -0.67 -0.03 -10.54
C GLY A 183 -0.08 -0.01 -11.95
N PRO A 184 0.26 1.17 -12.51
CA PRO A 184 0.77 1.26 -13.87
C PRO A 184 2.08 0.49 -14.04
N GLY A 185 2.20 -0.22 -15.16
CA GLY A 185 3.36 -1.04 -15.48
C GLY A 185 3.46 -2.34 -14.67
N ALA A 186 2.50 -2.64 -13.79
CA ALA A 186 2.45 -3.93 -13.11
C ALA A 186 2.33 -5.05 -14.16
N THR A 187 3.11 -6.11 -13.97
CA THR A 187 3.12 -7.27 -14.86
C THR A 187 1.99 -8.24 -14.51
N PHE A 188 1.67 -8.34 -13.22
CA PHE A 188 0.66 -9.25 -12.70
C PHE A 188 -0.18 -8.61 -11.61
N PHE A 189 -1.37 -9.14 -11.40
CA PHE A 189 -2.23 -8.83 -10.27
C PHE A 189 -2.79 -10.08 -9.60
N ARG A 190 -3.30 -9.91 -8.38
CA ARG A 190 -4.11 -10.92 -7.70
C ARG A 190 -5.14 -10.23 -6.81
N ASN A 191 -6.37 -10.71 -6.87
CA ASN A 191 -7.43 -10.36 -5.91
C ASN A 191 -7.75 -11.58 -5.04
N GLY A 192 -8.24 -11.34 -3.83
CA GLY A 192 -8.60 -12.39 -2.88
C GLY A 192 -9.46 -11.86 -1.75
N VAL A 193 -9.99 -12.77 -0.94
CA VAL A 193 -10.76 -12.41 0.27
C VAL A 193 -9.78 -12.15 1.42
N PHE A 194 -10.05 -11.13 2.24
CA PHE A 194 -9.37 -10.92 3.51
C PHE A 194 -9.32 -12.21 4.35
N ALA A 195 -8.25 -12.37 5.13
CA ALA A 195 -7.79 -13.61 5.79
C ALA A 195 -7.10 -14.66 4.89
N ALA A 196 -7.07 -14.51 3.57
CA ALA A 196 -6.20 -15.32 2.70
C ALA A 196 -4.72 -14.90 2.80
N ASN A 197 -4.11 -15.02 4.00
CA ASN A 197 -2.69 -14.75 4.31
C ASN A 197 -2.02 -13.64 3.45
N ARG A 198 -2.70 -12.50 3.29
CA ARG A 198 -2.27 -11.35 2.47
C ARG A 198 -1.80 -11.73 1.07
N LEU A 199 -2.66 -12.43 0.34
CA LEU A 199 -2.36 -12.94 -1.00
C LEU A 199 -1.11 -13.84 -1.04
N THR A 200 -0.88 -14.58 0.06
CA THR A 200 0.26 -15.48 0.33
C THR A 200 1.61 -14.80 0.57
N LEU A 201 1.69 -13.47 0.59
CA LEU A 201 2.96 -12.73 0.77
C LEU A 201 3.62 -12.93 2.14
N THR A 202 2.86 -13.40 3.14
CA THR A 202 3.34 -13.62 4.52
C THR A 202 3.67 -15.07 4.85
N ASP A 203 3.48 -16.03 3.93
CA ASP A 203 3.92 -17.41 4.17
C ASP A 203 5.43 -17.62 3.90
N THR A 204 5.87 -18.88 4.03
CA THR A 204 7.27 -19.27 3.85
C THR A 204 7.59 -19.74 2.44
N ALA A 205 6.66 -19.62 1.50
CA ALA A 205 6.80 -20.03 0.11
C ALA A 205 6.96 -18.80 -0.79
N ILE A 206 7.41 -19.06 -2.03
CA ILE A 206 7.52 -18.05 -3.07
C ILE A 206 6.13 -17.77 -3.64
N THR A 207 5.70 -16.52 -3.60
CA THR A 207 4.46 -16.05 -4.25
C THR A 207 4.77 -15.43 -5.61
N ASN A 208 4.02 -15.81 -6.64
CA ASN A 208 3.97 -15.07 -7.90
C ASN A 208 2.51 -14.84 -8.26
N PHE A 209 2.14 -13.60 -8.52
CA PHE A 209 0.81 -13.27 -9.01
C PHE A 209 0.65 -13.75 -10.45
N GLY A 210 -0.56 -14.22 -10.77
CA GLY A 210 -0.88 -14.88 -12.03
C GLY A 210 -2.00 -14.23 -12.83
N ASN A 211 -2.40 -12.99 -12.51
CA ASN A 211 -3.61 -12.33 -13.03
C ASN A 211 -4.89 -13.06 -12.60
N GLU A 212 -5.04 -13.27 -11.29
CA GLU A 212 -6.07 -14.13 -10.71
C GLU A 212 -7.07 -13.36 -9.84
N GLY A 213 -8.24 -13.95 -9.59
CA GLY A 213 -9.26 -13.39 -8.70
C GLY A 213 -10.13 -12.30 -9.34
N ASN A 214 -10.12 -12.17 -10.66
CA ASN A 214 -10.94 -11.21 -11.40
C ASN A 214 -11.98 -11.90 -12.29
N PRO A 215 -13.27 -11.49 -12.27
CA PRO A 215 -13.86 -10.55 -11.32
C PRO A 215 -13.85 -11.10 -9.89
N PHE A 216 -13.79 -10.20 -8.91
CA PHE A 216 -13.87 -10.51 -7.49
C PHE A 216 -15.28 -10.24 -6.95
N GLY A 217 -15.63 -10.98 -5.91
CA GLY A 217 -16.74 -10.65 -5.01
C GLY A 217 -18.02 -11.45 -5.25
N PRO A 218 -18.97 -11.37 -4.30
CA PRO A 218 -18.91 -10.56 -3.07
C PRO A 218 -17.91 -11.13 -2.04
N GLY A 219 -17.21 -10.26 -1.32
CA GLY A 219 -16.31 -10.64 -0.22
C GLY A 219 -15.65 -9.41 0.40
N ASP A 220 -14.80 -9.63 1.40
CA ASP A 220 -13.92 -8.61 2.00
C ASP A 220 -12.67 -8.47 1.12
N TYR A 221 -12.48 -7.33 0.45
CA TYR A 221 -11.56 -7.24 -0.68
C TYR A 221 -10.10 -7.06 -0.25
N THR A 222 -9.25 -7.93 -0.79
CA THR A 222 -7.80 -7.71 -0.85
C THR A 222 -7.32 -7.79 -2.29
N GLY A 223 -6.34 -6.96 -2.63
CA GLY A 223 -5.78 -6.86 -3.97
C GLY A 223 -4.29 -6.60 -3.95
N GLY A 224 -3.64 -6.84 -5.07
CA GLY A 224 -2.23 -6.50 -5.19
C GLY A 224 -1.72 -6.50 -6.62
N TRP A 225 -0.65 -5.73 -6.80
CA TRP A 225 0.11 -5.61 -8.03
C TRP A 225 1.49 -6.22 -7.86
N GLN A 226 2.05 -6.79 -8.92
CA GLN A 226 3.44 -7.27 -8.97
C GLN A 226 4.18 -6.67 -10.17
N TRP A 227 5.38 -6.18 -9.93
CA TRP A 227 6.37 -5.77 -10.92
C TRP A 227 7.59 -6.68 -10.84
N ASN A 228 8.12 -7.10 -11.98
CA ASN A 228 9.41 -7.77 -12.06
C ASN A 228 10.43 -6.80 -12.65
N LEU A 229 11.38 -6.36 -11.82
CA LEU A 229 12.34 -5.31 -12.13
C LEU A 229 13.72 -5.92 -12.34
N SER A 230 14.48 -5.37 -13.30
CA SER A 230 15.89 -5.67 -13.51
C SER A 230 16.67 -4.35 -13.47
N ILE A 231 17.45 -4.15 -12.42
CA ILE A 231 18.08 -2.86 -12.11
C ILE A 231 19.60 -3.05 -12.10
N ALA A 232 20.32 -2.40 -13.00
CA ALA A 232 21.80 -2.47 -13.02
C ALA A 232 22.42 -1.76 -11.79
N PRO A 233 23.68 -2.06 -11.43
CA PRO A 233 24.36 -1.41 -10.31
C PRO A 233 24.33 0.12 -10.43
N GLY A 234 23.86 0.81 -9.38
CA GLY A 234 23.74 2.27 -9.34
C GLY A 234 22.53 2.86 -10.07
N GLU A 235 21.79 2.06 -10.84
CA GLU A 235 20.58 2.50 -11.53
C GLU A 235 19.37 2.53 -10.60
N SER A 236 18.34 3.25 -11.04
CA SER A 236 17.05 3.34 -10.33
C SER A 236 15.87 3.05 -11.26
N VAL A 237 14.82 2.48 -10.70
CA VAL A 237 13.52 2.32 -11.35
C VAL A 237 12.44 2.93 -10.46
N THR A 238 11.49 3.62 -11.09
CA THR A 238 10.32 4.17 -10.42
C THR A 238 9.08 3.35 -10.76
N VAL A 239 8.34 2.96 -9.73
CA VAL A 239 6.98 2.39 -9.86
C VAL A 239 5.98 3.26 -9.12
N TYR A 240 4.71 3.12 -9.48
CA TYR A 240 3.63 3.90 -8.90
C TYR A 240 2.48 3.00 -8.46
N GLU A 241 1.79 3.45 -7.43
CA GLU A 241 0.49 2.95 -7.03
C GLU A 241 -0.40 4.16 -6.70
N SER A 242 -1.70 4.04 -6.94
CA SER A 242 -2.66 5.04 -6.47
C SER A 242 -4.00 4.41 -6.16
N LEU A 243 -4.67 4.95 -5.15
CA LEU A 243 -6.05 4.65 -4.83
C LEU A 243 -6.84 5.96 -4.82
N GLY A 244 -7.93 6.00 -5.57
CA GLY A 244 -8.91 7.07 -5.52
C GLY A 244 -10.25 6.55 -5.05
N LEU A 245 -10.91 7.27 -4.14
CA LEU A 245 -12.28 7.04 -3.71
C LEU A 245 -13.18 8.10 -4.32
N VAL A 246 -14.30 7.65 -4.90
CA VAL A 246 -15.33 8.52 -5.48
C VAL A 246 -16.68 8.01 -5.01
N PRO A 247 -17.48 8.83 -4.31
CA PRO A 247 -18.87 8.51 -4.06
C PRO A 247 -19.60 8.42 -5.40
N GLU A 248 -20.42 7.39 -5.61
CA GLU A 248 -21.22 7.29 -6.81
C GLU A 248 -22.02 8.59 -6.97
N PRO A 249 -22.03 9.19 -8.18
CA PRO A 249 -22.84 10.36 -8.45
C PRO A 249 -24.25 10.03 -7.98
N SER A 250 -24.85 10.90 -7.17
CA SER A 250 -26.15 10.75 -6.49
C SER A 250 -27.31 10.33 -7.40
N SER A 251 -27.25 9.11 -7.94
CA SER A 251 -28.27 8.42 -8.72
C SER A 251 -29.56 8.32 -7.91
N LEU A 252 -29.43 8.33 -6.58
CA LEU A 252 -30.53 8.44 -5.62
C LEU A 252 -31.23 9.81 -5.60
N ALA A 253 -30.54 10.92 -5.85
CA ALA A 253 -31.19 12.22 -5.98
C ALA A 253 -32.08 12.26 -7.23
N LEU A 254 -31.66 11.59 -8.31
CA LEU A 254 -32.45 11.41 -9.53
C LEU A 254 -33.64 10.46 -9.33
N LEU A 255 -33.47 9.36 -8.57
CA LEU A 255 -34.57 8.47 -8.20
C LEU A 255 -35.59 9.17 -7.28
N GLY A 256 -35.14 10.01 -6.35
CA GLY A 256 -35.99 10.85 -5.51
C GLY A 256 -36.80 11.86 -6.32
N LEU A 257 -36.19 12.54 -7.30
CA LEU A 257 -36.87 13.46 -8.20
C LEU A 257 -37.85 12.73 -9.15
N ALA A 258 -37.50 11.55 -9.64
CA ALA A 258 -38.39 10.72 -10.46
C ALA A 258 -39.61 10.23 -9.66
N ALA A 259 -39.43 9.83 -8.40
CA ALA A 259 -40.52 9.44 -7.50
C ALA A 259 -41.43 10.64 -7.14
N PHE A 260 -40.88 11.84 -6.95
CA PHE A 260 -41.67 13.06 -6.76
C PHE A 260 -42.44 13.49 -8.03
N ALA A 261 -41.87 13.27 -9.22
CA ALA A 261 -42.53 13.53 -10.49
C ALA A 261 -43.68 12.53 -10.76
N LEU A 262 -43.55 11.27 -10.32
CA LEU A 262 -44.57 10.24 -10.45
C LEU A 262 -45.71 10.38 -9.42
N ARG A 263 -45.46 10.94 -8.24
CA ARG A 263 -46.49 11.21 -7.20
C ARG A 263 -47.39 12.42 -7.52
N ARG A 264 -47.05 13.22 -8.53
CA ARG A 264 -47.83 14.38 -9.00
C ARG A 264 -48.72 14.07 -10.22
N ARG A 265 -48.88 12.79 -10.59
CA ARG A 265 -49.89 12.33 -11.55
C ARG A 265 -50.98 11.57 -10.80
#